data_AF-A0A1B6GXY6-F1
#
_entry.id   AF-A0A1B6GXY6-F1
#
_cell.length_a   1.000
_cell.length_b   1.000
_cell.length_c   1.000
_cell.angle_alpha   90.00
_cell.angle_beta   90.00
_cell.angle_gamma   90.00
#
_symmetry.space_group_name_H-M   'P 1'
#
loop_
_entity.id
_entity.type
_entity.pdbx_description
1 polymer ?
#
loop_
_entity_poly.entity_id
_entity_poly.type
_entity_poly.pdbx_seq_one_letter_code
_entity_poly.pdbx_strand_id
1 'polypeptide(L)'
;TKDYDGKYLVLPSGELHIRDVGPEDGYKSYQCRTKHRLTGETRLSATKGRLVITEPVGVKAPTFSSETSISSLKRQAGSSLVLLCQAQAFPVPMIRWYKFIDGTTRKQAVQM
;
A
#
# COMPACT_ATOMS: atom_id res chain seq x y z
N THR A 1 5.43 7.52 -13.14
CA THR A 1 5.74 6.44 -12.18
C THR A 1 6.76 5.55 -12.84
N LYS A 2 7.94 5.32 -12.23
CA LYS A 2 8.91 4.37 -12.80
C LYS A 2 8.49 2.98 -12.36
N ASP A 3 7.99 2.19 -13.30
CA ASP A 3 7.65 0.78 -13.11
C ASP A 3 8.92 -0.04 -13.28
N TYR A 4 9.30 -0.78 -12.25
CA TYR A 4 10.43 -1.71 -12.30
C TYR A 4 9.83 -3.11 -12.34
N ASP A 5 9.84 -3.72 -13.53
CA ASP A 5 9.49 -5.12 -13.79
C ASP A 5 8.05 -5.53 -13.40
N GLY A 6 7.12 -4.57 -13.20
CA GLY A 6 5.71 -4.81 -12.85
C GLY A 6 5.46 -5.27 -11.41
N LYS A 7 6.48 -5.80 -10.72
CA LYS A 7 6.41 -6.27 -9.33
C LYS A 7 6.50 -5.12 -8.31
N TYR A 8 7.34 -4.12 -8.58
CA TYR A 8 7.67 -3.04 -7.65
C TYR A 8 7.08 -1.71 -8.10
N LEU A 9 6.21 -1.12 -7.29
CA LEU A 9 5.58 0.17 -7.55
C LEU A 9 5.81 1.13 -6.39
N VAL A 10 6.47 2.28 -6.66
CA VAL A 10 6.49 3.38 -5.69
C VAL A 10 5.21 4.19 -5.84
N LEU A 11 4.40 4.21 -4.79
CA LEU A 11 3.13 4.93 -4.75
C LEU A 11 3.39 6.45 -4.71
N PRO A 12 2.50 7.29 -5.27
CA PRO A 12 2.59 8.75 -5.16
C PRO A 12 2.66 9.29 -3.73
N SER A 13 2.16 8.52 -2.76
CA SER A 13 2.26 8.81 -1.32
C SER A 13 3.64 8.51 -0.72
N GLY A 14 4.51 7.80 -1.44
CA GLY A 14 5.90 7.53 -1.09
C GLY A 14 6.18 6.10 -0.60
N GLU A 15 5.15 5.27 -0.37
CA GLU A 15 5.38 3.86 0.00
C GLU A 15 5.84 3.00 -1.20
N LEU A 16 6.54 1.91 -0.89
CA LEU A 16 6.86 0.87 -1.85
C LEU A 16 5.81 -0.24 -1.78
N HIS A 17 5.08 -0.44 -2.87
CA HIS A 17 4.14 -1.54 -3.05
C HIS A 17 4.82 -2.68 -3.82
N ILE A 18 4.77 -3.89 -3.25
CA ILE A 18 5.39 -5.09 -3.82
C ILE A 18 4.26 -6.08 -4.09
N ARG A 19 4.09 -6.46 -5.35
CA ARG A 19 3.06 -7.42 -5.79
C ARG A 19 3.56 -8.85 -5.64
N ASP A 20 2.62 -9.78 -5.43
CA ASP A 20 2.85 -11.23 -5.38
C ASP A 20 4.14 -11.59 -4.61
N VAL A 21 4.16 -11.18 -3.34
CA VAL A 21 5.29 -11.38 -2.44
C VAL A 21 5.52 -12.88 -2.25
N GLY A 22 6.73 -13.33 -2.60
CA GLY A 22 7.20 -14.70 -2.40
C GLY A 22 8.44 -14.75 -1.52
N PRO A 23 8.85 -15.95 -1.03
CA PRO A 23 9.99 -16.13 -0.12
C PRO A 23 11.28 -15.41 -0.56
N GLU A 24 11.48 -15.25 -1.87
CA GLU A 24 12.62 -14.54 -2.47
C GLU A 24 12.72 -13.06 -2.07
N ASP A 25 11.59 -12.41 -1.79
CA ASP A 25 11.57 -11.02 -1.34
C ASP A 25 11.96 -10.86 0.13
N GLY A 26 11.91 -11.95 0.91
CA GLY A 26 12.31 -11.97 2.32
C GLY A 26 13.82 -11.81 2.53
N TYR A 27 14.62 -12.15 1.51
CA TYR A 27 16.08 -11.97 1.52
C TYR A 27 16.51 -10.55 1.14
N LYS A 28 15.59 -9.73 0.61
CA LYS A 28 15.89 -8.35 0.19
C LYS A 28 15.70 -7.37 1.36
N SER A 29 16.55 -6.35 1.39
CA SER A 29 16.45 -5.24 2.33
C SER A 29 16.15 -3.94 1.58
N TYR A 30 15.14 -3.22 2.05
CA TYR A 30 14.61 -2.00 1.44
C TYR A 30 14.96 -0.79 2.28
N GLN A 31 15.31 0.31 1.62
CA GLN A 31 15.59 1.60 2.26
C GLN A 31 14.98 2.72 1.42
N CYS A 32 14.44 3.75 2.07
CA CYS A 32 13.93 4.92 1.39
C CYS A 32 14.97 6.03 1.35
N ARG A 33 14.89 6.87 0.32
CA ARG A 33 15.68 8.10 0.20
C ARG A 33 14.73 9.28 0.29
N THR A 34 14.92 10.11 1.31
CA THR A 34 14.12 11.32 1.50
C THR A 34 14.90 12.53 0.98
N LYS A 35 14.17 13.56 0.52
CA LYS A 35 14.74 14.84 0.11
C LYS A 35 14.06 15.95 0.89
N HIS A 36 14.84 16.73 1.63
CA HIS A 36 14.33 17.87 2.35
C HIS A 36 14.08 19.03 1.38
N ARG A 37 12.84 19.52 1.30
CA ARG A 37 12.44 20.51 0.29
C ARG A 37 13.14 21.86 0.46
N LEU A 38 13.44 22.28 1.68
CA LEU A 38 14.02 23.61 1.96
C LEU A 38 15.54 23.64 1.78
N THR A 39 16.25 22.62 2.26
CA THR A 39 17.72 22.56 2.20
C THR A 39 18.22 21.83 0.96
N GLY A 40 17.36 21.07 0.28
CA GLY A 40 17.72 20.22 -0.85
C GLY A 40 18.47 18.94 -0.46
N GLU A 41 18.81 18.76 0.82
CA GLU A 41 19.57 17.63 1.31
C GLU A 41 18.83 16.31 1.10
N THR A 42 19.54 15.30 0.62
CA THR A 42 19.02 13.94 0.48
C THR A 42 19.66 13.02 1.51
N ARG A 43 18.83 12.27 2.24
CA ARG A 43 19.29 11.29 3.23
C ARG A 43 18.65 9.94 2.98
N LEU A 44 19.41 8.88 3.26
CA LEU A 44 18.87 7.52 3.34
C LEU A 44 18.26 7.29 4.73
N SER A 45 17.27 6.41 4.82
CA SER A 45 16.75 5.95 6.11
C SER A 45 17.87 5.36 6.96
N ALA A 46 17.88 5.69 8.25
CA ALA A 46 18.88 5.16 9.19
C ALA A 46 18.75 3.63 9.36
N THR A 47 17.54 3.10 9.17
CA THR A 47 17.25 1.67 9.21
C THR A 47 16.84 1.15 7.83
N LYS A 48 17.13 -0.13 7.59
CA LYS A 48 16.64 -0.88 6.43
C LYS A 48 15.46 -1.75 6.87
N GLY A 49 14.37 -1.72 6.11
CA GLY A 49 13.23 -2.60 6.30
C GLY A 49 13.42 -3.91 5.55
N ARG A 50 12.83 -4.99 6.06
CA ARG A 50 12.75 -6.29 5.38
C ARG A 50 11.33 -6.83 5.48
N LEU A 51 10.94 -7.66 4.53
CA LEU A 51 9.70 -8.41 4.62
C LEU A 51 9.94 -9.69 5.41
N VAL A 52 9.11 -9.96 6.41
CA VAL A 52 9.06 -11.26 7.09
C VAL A 52 7.90 -12.03 6.48
N ILE A 53 8.22 -13.08 5.72
CA ILE A 53 7.25 -13.87 4.99
C ILE A 53 6.91 -15.09 5.83
N THR A 54 5.63 -15.28 6.09
CA THR A 54 5.12 -16.38 6.92
C THR A 54 4.32 -17.33 6.06
N GLU A 55 4.61 -18.62 6.17
CA GLU A 55 3.81 -19.65 5.51
C GLU A 55 2.51 -19.87 6.32
N PRO A 56 1.34 -19.80 5.66
CA PRO A 56 0.07 -19.98 6.33
C PRO A 56 -0.14 -21.46 6.67
N VAL A 57 -0.36 -21.76 7.94
CA VAL A 57 -0.63 -23.13 8.44
C VAL A 57 -2.06 -23.60 8.08
N GLY A 58 -2.96 -22.65 7.77
CA GLY A 58 -4.34 -22.93 7.39
C GLY A 58 -5.04 -21.68 6.87
N VAL A 59 -6.34 -21.80 6.60
CA VAL A 59 -7.17 -20.69 6.11
C VAL A 59 -7.22 -19.58 7.17
N LYS A 60 -6.91 -18.36 6.74
CA LYS A 60 -6.95 -17.15 7.58
C LYS A 60 -7.84 -16.11 6.90
N ALA A 61 -8.90 -15.71 7.59
CA ALA A 61 -9.79 -14.64 7.12
C ALA A 61 -9.02 -13.30 6.97
N PRO A 62 -9.49 -12.38 6.11
CA PRO A 62 -8.85 -11.09 5.93
C PRO A 62 -8.73 -10.29 7.23
N THR A 63 -7.50 -9.92 7.59
CA THR A 63 -7.18 -9.07 8.74
C THR A 63 -6.50 -7.78 8.27
N PHE A 64 -6.74 -6.68 8.97
CA PHE A 64 -6.13 -5.38 8.69
C PHE A 64 -5.05 -5.07 9.73
N SER A 65 -4.02 -4.31 9.31
CA SER A 65 -2.93 -3.86 10.20
C SER A 65 -3.36 -2.82 11.22
N SER A 66 -4.46 -2.11 10.97
CA SER A 66 -5.02 -1.10 11.86
C SER A 66 -6.37 -1.55 12.39
N GLU A 67 -6.62 -1.29 13.68
CA GLU A 67 -7.95 -1.45 14.30
C GLU A 67 -8.93 -0.37 13.84
N THR A 68 -8.43 0.71 13.22
CA THR A 68 -9.26 1.84 12.78
C THR A 68 -9.97 1.49 11.47
N SER A 69 -11.30 1.47 11.50
CA SER A 69 -12.13 1.14 10.33
C SER A 69 -12.36 2.32 9.37
N ILE A 70 -11.99 3.54 9.76
CA ILE A 70 -12.25 4.77 9.00
C ILE A 70 -11.01 5.65 8.98
N SER A 71 -10.53 5.98 7.78
CA SER A 71 -9.46 6.95 7.56
C SER A 71 -9.97 8.12 6.71
N SER A 72 -9.56 9.35 7.04
CA SER A 72 -9.82 10.53 6.21
C SER A 72 -8.54 11.01 5.52
N LEU A 73 -8.65 11.38 4.25
CA LEU A 73 -7.51 11.84 3.44
C LEU A 73 -7.90 13.09 2.67
N LYS A 74 -7.06 14.14 2.76
CA LYS A 74 -7.20 15.38 1.98
C LYS A 74 -6.03 15.53 1.02
N ARG A 75 -6.33 15.90 -0.22
CA ARG A 75 -5.35 16.16 -1.28
C ARG A 75 -5.81 17.33 -2.14
N GLN A 76 -4.86 17.98 -2.79
CA GLN A 76 -5.14 19.09 -3.70
C GLN A 76 -5.83 18.57 -4.96
N ALA A 77 -6.75 19.35 -5.51
CA ALA A 77 -7.39 19.04 -6.78
C ALA A 77 -6.34 18.88 -7.88
N GLY A 78 -6.51 17.89 -8.75
CA GLY A 78 -5.55 17.55 -9.82
C GLY A 78 -4.33 16.74 -9.36
N SER A 79 -4.16 16.45 -8.07
CA SER A 79 -3.12 15.53 -7.59
C SER A 79 -3.61 14.08 -7.58
N SER A 80 -2.70 13.13 -7.79
CA SER A 80 -3.00 11.69 -7.71
C SER A 80 -3.28 11.28 -6.26
N LEU A 81 -4.39 10.56 -6.05
CA LEU A 81 -4.78 10.00 -4.76
C LEU A 81 -4.51 8.50 -4.72
N VAL A 82 -4.01 8.01 -3.59
CA VAL A 82 -3.82 6.58 -3.32
C VAL A 82 -4.70 6.21 -2.13
N LEU A 83 -5.58 5.24 -2.31
CA LEU A 83 -6.38 4.66 -1.25
C LEU A 83 -5.85 3.25 -0.99
N LEU A 84 -5.38 2.99 0.23
CA LEU A 84 -4.81 1.71 0.60
C LEU A 84 -5.88 0.79 1.19
N CYS A 85 -5.82 -0.49 0.83
CA CYS A 85 -6.56 -1.57 1.48
C CYS A 85 -5.54 -2.61 1.95
N GLN A 86 -5.00 -2.42 3.16
CA GLN A 86 -3.92 -3.23 3.71
C GLN A 86 -4.47 -4.50 4.38
N ALA A 87 -5.15 -5.35 3.59
CA ALA A 87 -5.70 -6.61 4.05
C ALA A 87 -4.71 -7.76 3.82
N GLN A 88 -4.60 -8.66 4.79
CA GLN A 88 -3.84 -9.92 4.70
C GLN A 88 -4.77 -11.10 4.95
N ALA A 89 -4.74 -12.11 4.09
CA ALA A 89 -5.56 -13.31 4.21
C ALA A 89 -4.86 -14.51 3.57
N PHE A 90 -5.33 -15.72 3.91
CA PHE A 90 -5.00 -16.92 3.15
C PHE A 90 -6.27 -17.77 2.94
N PRO A 91 -6.68 -18.09 1.70
CA PRO A 91 -6.05 -17.72 0.41
C PRO A 91 -6.00 -16.21 0.13
N VAL A 92 -5.27 -15.80 -0.92
CA VAL A 92 -5.12 -14.39 -1.33
C VAL A 92 -6.51 -13.76 -1.53
N PRO A 93 -6.80 -12.61 -0.88
CA PRO A 93 -8.14 -12.03 -0.91
C PRO A 93 -8.41 -11.27 -2.21
N MET A 94 -9.68 -11.16 -2.58
CA MET A 94 -10.14 -10.24 -3.63
C MET A 94 -10.50 -8.88 -3.03
N ILE A 95 -9.92 -7.81 -3.56
CA ILE A 95 -10.18 -6.43 -3.12
C ILE A 95 -11.17 -5.77 -4.09
N ARG A 96 -12.24 -5.16 -3.57
CA ARG A 96 -13.25 -4.42 -4.33
C ARG A 96 -13.47 -3.05 -3.73
N TRP A 97 -13.46 -2.01 -4.58
CA TRP A 97 -13.69 -0.64 -4.16
C TRP A 97 -15.12 -0.19 -4.45
N TYR A 98 -15.71 0.55 -3.51
CA TYR A 98 -17.03 1.14 -3.64
C TYR A 98 -17.00 2.60 -3.21
N LYS A 99 -17.80 3.42 -3.89
CA LYS A 99 -18.04 4.82 -3.54
C LYS A 99 -19.49 4.99 -3.08
N PHE A 100 -19.72 5.73 -2.00
CA PHE A 100 -21.07 6.13 -1.62
C PHE A 100 -21.64 7.15 -2.62
N ILE A 101 -22.91 7.01 -2.96
CA ILE A 101 -23.61 7.98 -3.80
C ILE A 101 -24.00 9.17 -2.93
N ASP A 102 -23.67 10.38 -3.36
CA ASP A 102 -23.84 11.61 -2.59
C ASP A 102 -25.26 11.75 -2.04
N GLY A 103 -25.36 12.01 -0.73
CA GLY A 103 -26.65 12.14 -0.03
C GLY A 103 -27.40 10.83 0.23
N THR A 104 -26.81 9.67 -0.04
CA THR A 104 -27.46 8.36 0.18
C THR A 104 -26.55 7.36 0.89
N THR A 105 -27.14 6.28 1.42
CA THR A 105 -26.42 5.12 1.97
C THR A 105 -26.08 4.07 0.89
N ARG A 106 -26.44 4.32 -0.37
CA ARG A 106 -26.18 3.41 -1.50
C ARG A 106 -24.72 3.46 -1.91
N LYS A 107 -24.19 2.32 -2.33
CA LYS A 107 -22.80 2.15 -2.79
C LYS A 107 -22.77 1.78 -4.26
N GLN A 108 -21.86 2.39 -5.01
CA GLN A 108 -21.57 2.08 -6.40
C GLN A 108 -20.16 1.49 -6.50
N ALA A 109 -19.99 0.44 -7.30
CA ALA A 109 -18.67 -0.14 -7.55
C ALA A 109 -17.79 0.89 -8.28
N VAL A 110 -16.55 1.03 -7.82
CA VAL A 110 -15.54 1.84 -8.53
C VAL A 110 -15.00 0.99 -9.67
N GLN A 111 -15.11 1.52 -10.89
CA GLN A 111 -14.50 0.92 -12.06
C GLN A 111 -13.00 1.18 -12.00
N MET A 112 -12.22 0.10 -11.84
CA MET A 112 -10.74 0.12 -11.80
C MET A 112 -10.17 -0.05 -13.20
#